data_AF-A0A1F7GY64-F1
#
_entry.id   AF-A0A1F7GY64-F1
#
_cell.length_a   1.000
_cell.length_b   1.000
_cell.length_c   1.000
_cell.angle_alpha   90.00
_cell.angle_beta   90.00
_cell.angle_gamma   90.00
#
_symmetry.space_group_name_H-M   'P 1'
#
loop_
_entity.id
_entity.type
_entity.pdbx_description
1 polymer ?
#
loop_
_entity_poly.entity_id
_entity_poly.type
_entity_poly.pdbx_seq_one_letter_code
_entity_poly.pdbx_strand_id
1 'polypeptide(L)'
;MKNDAEIARIVKILAERQSISICLPTNPTLDSIASGTALYLALLQMGKNASIACGGDGDIDRQSRIAGIDKIQTSLVSDGDNLVVSFPYTEGSVDKVTYNIEENAFNLIIQPREGSAKLDPKKVSFNYTGGRPDVIITIYTATLNSLGTLYTSNKDQFTGVEIINIDRHFTNANYGTVNYVDKKSASVSEMVLDIVKTLRINLDKNIATNLYAGIVSATNNFTAHSVSANTFEASAFLLNNGAVKSPIGISQSMQRGSQLPGNINVAQQSLQPQQYMQYPPQQPLQQRQPRMNQPFPQGSGQQPRPAQQQQVVQQPVMPQQQPEVEMVGDDYDEPVFDERGDVQQQPGTVEQKESKGEGQAPKEWLKPKIFKGTNLL
;
A
#
# COMPACT_ATOMS: atom_id res chain seq x y z
N MET A 1 -20.58 -10.78 -11.43
CA MET A 1 -19.21 -10.52 -11.92
C MET A 1 -18.28 -11.44 -11.14
N LYS A 2 -16.98 -11.53 -11.48
CA LYS A 2 -16.03 -12.21 -10.58
C LYS A 2 -15.95 -11.37 -9.30
N ASN A 3 -15.94 -12.03 -8.15
CA ASN A 3 -15.80 -11.44 -6.81
C ASN A 3 -17.07 -10.81 -6.18
N ASP A 4 -18.28 -11.11 -6.69
CA ASP A 4 -19.53 -10.60 -6.09
C ASP A 4 -19.70 -10.99 -4.61
N ALA A 5 -19.21 -12.18 -4.21
CA ALA A 5 -19.30 -12.67 -2.84
C ALA A 5 -18.38 -11.90 -1.89
N GLU A 6 -17.15 -11.63 -2.32
CA GLU A 6 -16.17 -10.84 -1.57
C GLU A 6 -16.66 -9.40 -1.42
N ILE A 7 -17.16 -8.78 -2.49
CA ILE A 7 -17.74 -7.43 -2.45
C ILE A 7 -18.94 -7.38 -1.51
N ALA A 8 -19.85 -8.37 -1.57
CA ALA A 8 -20.99 -8.44 -0.66
C ALA A 8 -20.55 -8.57 0.80
N ARG A 9 -19.49 -9.35 1.08
CA ARG A 9 -18.93 -9.48 2.43
C ARG A 9 -18.28 -8.18 2.90
N ILE A 10 -17.54 -7.49 2.03
CA ILE A 10 -16.97 -6.16 2.31
C ILE A 10 -18.10 -5.19 2.68
N VAL A 11 -19.14 -5.08 1.83
CA VAL A 11 -20.27 -4.18 2.05
C VAL A 11 -20.98 -4.46 3.38
N LYS A 12 -21.16 -5.73 3.72
CA LYS A 12 -21.72 -6.13 5.02
C LYS A 12 -20.86 -5.63 6.18
N ILE A 13 -19.55 -5.88 6.14
CA ILE A 13 -18.61 -5.42 7.19
C ILE A 13 -18.66 -3.90 7.31
N LEU A 14 -18.59 -3.18 6.17
CA LEU A 14 -18.63 -1.71 6.18
C LEU A 14 -19.96 -1.15 6.70
N ALA A 15 -21.08 -1.86 6.53
CA ALA A 15 -22.36 -1.48 7.11
C ALA A 15 -22.37 -1.64 8.63
N GLU A 16 -21.83 -2.75 9.16
CA GLU A 16 -21.90 -3.14 10.57
C GLU A 16 -20.85 -2.45 11.48
N ARG A 17 -19.72 -2.03 10.91
CA ARG A 17 -18.58 -1.49 11.68
C ARG A 17 -18.54 0.03 11.66
N GLN A 18 -17.99 0.67 12.71
CA GLN A 18 -18.00 2.13 12.84
C GLN A 18 -16.61 2.75 12.72
N SER A 19 -15.61 2.16 13.37
CA SER A 19 -14.22 2.66 13.31
C SER A 19 -13.44 1.90 12.25
N ILE A 20 -13.02 2.61 11.19
CA ILE A 20 -12.40 2.01 10.01
C ILE A 20 -11.09 2.73 9.70
N SER A 21 -9.99 1.99 9.60
CA SER A 21 -8.70 2.54 9.18
C SER A 21 -8.30 2.05 7.81
N ILE A 22 -8.01 2.97 6.90
CA ILE A 22 -7.48 2.68 5.56
C ILE A 22 -5.96 2.82 5.60
N CYS A 23 -5.25 1.79 5.16
CA CYS A 23 -3.78 1.76 5.13
C CYS A 23 -3.26 1.61 3.70
N LEU A 24 -2.38 2.53 3.31
CA LEU A 24 -1.68 2.56 2.03
C LEU A 24 -0.24 2.01 2.17
N PRO A 25 0.38 1.50 1.09
CA PRO A 25 1.76 1.03 1.11
C PRO A 25 2.74 2.19 1.34
N THR A 26 3.97 1.90 1.76
CA THR A 26 5.00 2.92 2.06
C THR A 26 5.30 3.87 0.90
N ASN A 27 5.24 3.38 -0.33
CA ASN A 27 5.43 4.17 -1.54
C ASN A 27 4.16 4.07 -2.39
N PRO A 28 3.10 4.82 -2.04
CA PRO A 28 1.82 4.68 -2.70
C PRO A 28 1.87 5.26 -4.11
N THR A 29 1.29 4.54 -5.06
CA THR A 29 1.04 5.05 -6.42
C THR A 29 -0.13 6.03 -6.38
N LEU A 30 -0.25 6.89 -7.40
CA LEU A 30 -1.41 7.78 -7.54
C LEU A 30 -2.74 6.99 -7.54
N ASP A 31 -2.77 5.79 -8.14
CA ASP A 31 -3.96 4.92 -8.10
C ASP A 31 -4.30 4.45 -6.67
N SER A 32 -3.31 4.04 -5.88
CA SER A 32 -3.55 3.64 -4.47
C SER A 32 -3.99 4.83 -3.59
N ILE A 33 -3.43 6.03 -3.82
CA ILE A 33 -3.84 7.26 -3.13
C ILE A 33 -5.28 7.63 -3.52
N ALA A 34 -5.58 7.64 -4.82
CA ALA A 34 -6.87 7.98 -5.37
C ALA A 34 -7.97 7.03 -4.89
N SER A 35 -7.73 5.72 -4.97
CA SER A 35 -8.67 4.69 -4.52
C SER A 35 -8.88 4.74 -3.00
N GLY A 36 -7.82 4.92 -2.21
CA GLY A 36 -7.93 5.04 -0.76
C GLY A 36 -8.65 6.29 -0.30
N THR A 37 -8.34 7.45 -0.88
CA THR A 37 -9.04 8.71 -0.56
C THR A 37 -10.50 8.71 -1.03
N ALA A 38 -10.80 8.09 -2.18
CA ALA A 38 -12.17 7.91 -2.62
C ALA A 38 -12.99 7.04 -1.64
N LEU A 39 -12.41 5.91 -1.19
CA LEU A 39 -13.05 5.06 -0.20
C LEU A 39 -13.19 5.77 1.16
N TYR A 40 -12.17 6.53 1.57
CA TYR A 40 -12.23 7.36 2.78
C TYR A 40 -13.41 8.33 2.73
N LEU A 41 -13.54 9.11 1.66
CA LEU A 41 -14.64 10.06 1.48
C LEU A 41 -16.01 9.35 1.45
N ALA A 42 -16.08 8.19 0.78
CA ALA A 42 -17.27 7.34 0.76
C ALA A 42 -17.70 6.89 2.17
N LEU A 43 -16.75 6.45 3.00
CA LEU A 43 -17.01 6.05 4.38
C LEU A 43 -17.46 7.23 5.25
N LEU A 44 -16.88 8.43 5.05
CA LEU A 44 -17.35 9.64 5.73
C LEU A 44 -18.79 9.99 5.35
N GLN A 45 -19.17 9.87 4.07
CA GLN A 45 -20.56 10.07 3.64
C GLN A 45 -21.53 9.06 4.28
N MET A 46 -21.04 7.86 4.60
CA MET A 46 -21.81 6.85 5.35
C MET A 46 -21.88 7.13 6.86
N GLY A 47 -21.26 8.20 7.35
CA GLY A 47 -21.20 8.55 8.77
C GLY A 47 -20.26 7.66 9.59
N LYS A 48 -19.26 7.03 8.95
CA LYS A 48 -18.26 6.19 9.62
C LYS A 48 -17.13 7.02 10.18
N ASN A 49 -16.51 6.53 11.26
CA ASN A 49 -15.27 7.06 11.82
C ASN A 49 -14.10 6.49 11.01
N ALA A 50 -13.83 7.11 9.86
CA ALA A 50 -12.78 6.68 8.95
C ALA A 50 -11.47 7.44 9.19
N SER A 51 -10.35 6.71 9.19
CA SER A 51 -9.00 7.29 9.09
C SER A 51 -8.25 6.73 7.87
N ILE A 52 -7.25 7.47 7.39
CA ILE A 52 -6.40 7.02 6.28
C ILE A 52 -4.93 7.34 6.57
N ALA A 53 -4.05 6.36 6.41
CA ALA A 53 -2.64 6.48 6.75
C ALA A 53 -1.70 5.83 5.72
N CYS A 54 -0.49 6.37 5.63
CA CYS A 54 0.63 5.86 4.84
C CYS A 54 1.94 5.93 5.63
N GLY A 55 2.67 4.81 5.74
CA GLY A 55 3.82 4.63 6.65
C GLY A 55 5.20 4.89 6.06
N GLY A 56 5.28 5.51 4.90
CA GLY A 56 6.56 5.85 4.29
C GLY A 56 6.84 7.34 4.38
N ASP A 57 8.14 7.67 4.39
CA ASP A 57 8.66 9.03 4.16
C ASP A 57 8.49 9.47 2.69
N GLY A 58 7.80 8.66 1.88
CA GLY A 58 7.50 8.96 0.49
C GLY A 58 6.79 10.30 0.38
N ASP A 59 7.31 11.14 -0.51
CA ASP A 59 6.73 12.43 -0.82
C ASP A 59 5.37 12.17 -1.52
N ILE A 60 4.32 12.02 -0.71
CA ILE A 60 2.95 12.04 -1.20
C ILE A 60 2.83 13.40 -1.86
N ASP A 61 2.67 13.41 -3.19
CA ASP A 61 2.47 14.65 -3.92
C ASP A 61 1.13 15.27 -3.52
N ARG A 62 1.16 16.05 -2.42
CA ARG A 62 0.02 16.80 -1.88
C ARG A 62 -0.39 17.94 -2.82
N GLN A 63 0.34 18.18 -3.91
CA GLN A 63 -0.05 19.09 -4.98
C GLN A 63 -0.92 18.40 -6.04
N SER A 64 -1.06 17.08 -5.98
CA SER A 64 -2.04 16.36 -6.80
C SER A 64 -3.47 16.82 -6.48
N ARG A 65 -4.34 16.89 -7.49
CA ARG A 65 -5.74 17.32 -7.35
C ARG A 65 -6.65 16.23 -6.77
N ILE A 66 -6.12 15.40 -5.86
CA ILE A 66 -6.87 14.33 -5.20
C ILE A 66 -7.53 14.91 -3.95
N ALA A 67 -8.86 14.83 -3.90
CA ALA A 67 -9.61 15.28 -2.74
C ALA A 67 -9.32 14.38 -1.53
N GLY A 68 -9.08 14.98 -0.36
CA GLY A 68 -8.78 14.24 0.87
C GLY A 68 -7.33 13.77 1.01
N ILE A 69 -6.43 14.16 0.10
CA ILE A 69 -5.00 13.82 0.21
C ILE A 69 -4.33 14.43 1.45
N ASP A 70 -4.83 15.59 1.91
CA ASP A 70 -4.41 16.26 3.14
C ASP A 70 -4.78 15.44 4.39
N LYS A 71 -5.71 14.49 4.27
CA LYS A 71 -6.14 13.62 5.39
C LYS A 71 -5.27 12.39 5.59
N ILE A 72 -4.35 12.11 4.66
CA ILE A 72 -3.41 10.98 4.81
C ILE A 72 -2.39 11.31 5.90
N GLN A 73 -2.51 10.56 6.99
CA GLN A 73 -1.63 10.63 8.15
C GLN A 73 -0.42 9.72 7.98
N THR A 74 0.65 10.00 8.72
CA THR A 74 1.88 9.19 8.71
C THR A 74 1.88 8.05 9.74
N SER A 75 0.89 8.04 10.63
CA SER A 75 0.71 7.02 11.67
C SER A 75 -0.70 6.46 11.62
N LEU A 76 -0.86 5.23 12.14
CA LEU A 76 -2.16 4.62 12.29
C LEU A 76 -2.87 5.26 13.48
N VAL A 77 -3.76 6.20 13.19
CA VAL A 77 -4.64 6.79 14.19
C VAL A 77 -6.00 6.15 14.06
N SER A 78 -6.51 5.63 15.17
CA SER A 78 -7.88 5.19 15.31
C SER A 78 -8.51 6.02 16.42
N ASP A 79 -9.77 6.41 16.24
CA ASP A 79 -10.53 7.10 17.28
C ASP A 79 -10.53 6.24 18.55
N GLY A 80 -9.96 6.78 19.61
CA GLY A 80 -9.96 6.20 20.94
C GLY A 80 -10.16 7.26 21.99
N ASP A 81 -10.15 6.85 23.25
CA ASP A 81 -10.50 7.78 24.32
C ASP A 81 -9.35 8.70 24.74
N ASN A 82 -8.14 8.55 24.16
CA ASN A 82 -6.98 9.34 24.54
C ASN A 82 -6.83 10.59 23.68
N LEU A 83 -7.08 11.77 24.25
CA LEU A 83 -6.81 13.04 23.60
C LEU A 83 -5.30 13.35 23.56
N VAL A 84 -4.76 13.53 22.37
CA VAL A 84 -3.39 13.99 22.09
C VAL A 84 -3.43 15.45 21.62
N VAL A 85 -2.63 16.28 22.29
CA VAL A 85 -2.42 17.69 21.95
C VAL A 85 -1.03 17.82 21.34
N SER A 86 -0.95 18.25 20.08
CA SER A 86 0.31 18.37 19.34
C SER A 86 0.56 19.81 18.89
N PHE A 87 1.84 20.20 18.84
CA PHE A 87 2.27 21.50 18.34
C PHE A 87 3.73 21.42 17.83
N PRO A 88 4.15 22.32 16.93
CA PRO A 88 5.53 22.36 16.46
C PRO A 88 6.53 22.48 17.62
N TYR A 89 7.47 21.54 17.71
CA TYR A 89 8.44 21.45 18.79
C TYR A 89 9.87 21.63 18.27
N THR A 90 10.66 22.44 18.98
CA THR A 90 12.11 22.50 18.81
C THR A 90 12.76 21.93 20.06
N GLU A 91 13.81 21.12 19.91
CA GLU A 91 14.47 20.48 21.05
C GLU A 91 14.91 21.52 22.09
N GLY A 92 14.53 21.31 23.36
CA GLY A 92 14.84 22.21 24.47
C GLY A 92 13.95 23.46 24.58
N SER A 93 12.99 23.68 23.66
CA SER A 93 12.11 24.86 23.67
C SER A 93 11.07 24.87 24.79
N VAL A 94 10.78 23.72 25.39
CA VAL A 94 9.86 23.58 26.52
C VAL A 94 10.66 23.46 27.81
N ASP A 95 10.34 24.32 28.77
CA ASP A 95 10.92 24.28 30.11
C ASP A 95 10.11 23.36 31.03
N LYS A 96 8.77 23.52 31.01
CA LYS A 96 7.88 22.78 31.90
C LYS A 96 6.55 22.45 31.27
N VAL A 97 6.02 21.26 31.55
CA VAL A 97 4.64 20.87 31.28
C VAL A 97 3.97 20.54 32.60
N THR A 98 2.86 21.21 32.90
CA THR A 98 2.07 21.01 34.13
C THR A 98 0.60 20.96 33.80
N TYR A 99 -0.23 20.60 34.77
CA TYR A 99 -1.68 20.69 34.64
C TYR A 99 -2.31 21.25 35.90
N ASN A 100 -3.51 21.84 35.76
CA ASN A 100 -4.39 22.15 36.88
C ASN A 100 -5.85 21.90 36.50
N ILE A 101 -6.74 21.91 37.50
CA ILE A 101 -8.18 21.76 37.32
C ILE A 101 -8.85 22.97 37.95
N GLU A 102 -9.58 23.76 37.16
CA GLU A 102 -10.27 24.99 37.59
C GLU A 102 -11.67 25.01 37.01
N GLU A 103 -12.69 25.30 37.83
CA GLU A 103 -14.08 25.53 37.38
C GLU A 103 -14.62 24.48 36.39
N ASN A 104 -14.26 23.21 36.60
CA ASN A 104 -14.63 22.06 35.75
C ASN A 104 -13.88 21.95 34.40
N ALA A 105 -12.75 22.65 34.25
CA ALA A 105 -11.83 22.52 33.12
C ALA A 105 -10.50 21.89 33.54
N PHE A 106 -9.98 20.96 32.72
CA PHE A 106 -8.60 20.49 32.82
C PHE A 106 -7.71 21.38 31.96
N ASN A 107 -6.73 22.05 32.56
CA ASN A 107 -5.81 22.92 31.86
C ASN A 107 -4.44 22.26 31.75
N LEU A 108 -3.98 22.02 30.52
CA LEU A 108 -2.59 21.64 30.24
C LEU A 108 -1.76 22.92 30.04
N ILE A 109 -0.78 23.15 30.89
CA ILE A 109 0.04 24.36 30.91
C ILE A 109 1.43 24.02 30.39
N ILE A 110 1.77 24.58 29.22
CA ILE A 110 3.07 24.41 28.57
C ILE A 110 3.86 25.71 28.72
N GLN A 111 4.96 25.66 29.46
CA GLN A 111 5.84 26.80 29.69
C GLN A 111 7.05 26.72 28.75
N PRO A 112 7.23 27.68 27.83
CA PRO A 112 8.41 27.74 26.98
C PRO A 112 9.64 28.13 27.81
N ARG A 113 10.81 27.66 27.39
CA ARG A 113 12.10 28.09 27.94
C ARG A 113 12.35 29.56 27.66
N GLU A 114 13.06 30.24 28.55
CA GLU A 114 13.46 31.63 28.36
C GLU A 114 14.19 31.81 27.02
N GLY A 115 13.81 32.84 26.26
CA GLY A 115 14.32 33.09 24.90
C GLY A 115 13.65 32.27 23.79
N SER A 116 12.81 31.28 24.10
CA SER A 116 12.04 30.52 23.10
C SER A 116 10.74 31.23 22.73
N ALA A 117 10.25 31.01 21.51
CA ALA A 117 8.99 31.57 21.05
C ALA A 117 7.80 31.04 21.87
N LYS A 118 6.80 31.89 22.10
CA LYS A 118 5.53 31.47 22.70
C LYS A 118 4.82 30.49 21.76
N LEU A 119 4.08 29.56 22.36
CA LEU A 119 3.21 28.65 21.61
C LEU A 119 2.14 29.45 20.85
N ASP A 120 1.96 29.15 19.57
CA ASP A 120 0.89 29.71 18.75
C ASP A 120 -0.36 28.81 18.88
N PRO A 121 -1.46 29.29 19.49
CA PRO A 121 -2.67 28.48 19.67
C PRO A 121 -3.25 27.99 18.34
N LYS A 122 -3.02 28.71 17.23
CA LYS A 122 -3.51 28.31 15.91
C LYS A 122 -2.75 27.12 15.32
N LYS A 123 -1.60 26.77 15.90
CA LYS A 123 -0.76 25.63 15.49
C LYS A 123 -0.88 24.45 16.45
N VAL A 124 -1.76 24.53 17.44
CA VAL A 124 -2.10 23.41 18.31
C VAL A 124 -3.15 22.55 17.59
N SER A 125 -2.85 21.27 17.41
CA SER A 125 -3.77 20.29 16.87
C SER A 125 -4.19 19.31 17.97
N PHE A 126 -5.44 18.85 17.86
CA PHE A 126 -6.04 17.87 18.76
C PHE A 126 -6.37 16.63 17.96
N ASN A 127 -5.95 15.47 18.44
CA ASN A 127 -6.27 14.18 17.85
C ASN A 127 -6.67 13.21 18.97
N TYR A 128 -7.51 12.24 18.66
CA TYR A 128 -7.76 11.10 19.55
C TYR A 128 -6.86 9.93 19.15
N THR A 129 -6.38 9.16 20.12
CA THR A 129 -5.49 8.02 19.90
C THR A 129 -5.80 6.90 20.90
N GLY A 130 -5.13 5.76 20.77
CA GLY A 130 -5.32 4.60 21.66
C GLY A 130 -6.58 3.79 21.40
N GLY A 131 -7.36 4.18 20.38
CA GLY A 131 -8.44 3.37 19.85
C GLY A 131 -7.90 2.22 19.03
N ARG A 132 -8.71 1.19 18.86
CA ARG A 132 -8.44 0.10 17.94
C ARG A 132 -9.53 0.14 16.86
N PRO A 133 -9.17 0.11 15.58
CA PRO A 133 -10.19 0.12 14.55
C PRO A 133 -10.95 -1.21 14.59
N ASP A 134 -12.24 -1.17 14.28
CA ASP A 134 -13.05 -2.38 14.11
C ASP A 134 -12.56 -3.15 12.87
N VAL A 135 -12.14 -2.40 11.84
CA VAL A 135 -11.73 -2.90 10.54
C VAL A 135 -10.52 -2.13 10.05
N ILE A 136 -9.54 -2.87 9.53
CA ILE A 136 -8.45 -2.31 8.73
C ILE A 136 -8.69 -2.66 7.27
N ILE A 137 -8.66 -1.65 6.40
CA ILE A 137 -8.70 -1.83 4.95
C ILE A 137 -7.32 -1.54 4.40
N THR A 138 -6.68 -2.53 3.79
CA THR A 138 -5.38 -2.37 3.15
C THR A 138 -5.56 -2.27 1.63
N ILE A 139 -5.00 -1.22 1.03
CA ILE A 139 -5.19 -0.94 -0.40
C ILE A 139 -3.85 -1.05 -1.11
N TYR A 140 -3.83 -1.83 -2.20
CA TYR A 140 -2.67 -2.00 -3.07
C TYR A 140 -1.43 -2.57 -2.37
N THR A 141 -1.64 -3.54 -1.47
CA THR A 141 -0.60 -4.14 -0.63
C THR A 141 -0.59 -5.65 -0.77
N ALA A 142 0.47 -6.20 -1.38
CA ALA A 142 0.62 -7.65 -1.58
C ALA A 142 0.81 -8.42 -0.26
N THR A 143 1.38 -7.78 0.76
CA THR A 143 1.60 -8.34 2.11
C THR A 143 1.44 -7.23 3.16
N LEU A 144 1.24 -7.57 4.43
CA LEU A 144 1.22 -6.58 5.53
C LEU A 144 2.55 -5.82 5.65
N ASN A 145 3.68 -6.44 5.32
CA ASN A 145 4.99 -5.78 5.34
C ASN A 145 5.09 -4.64 4.32
N SER A 146 4.25 -4.62 3.27
CA SER A 146 4.18 -3.53 2.30
C SER A 146 3.71 -2.19 2.93
N LEU A 147 3.10 -2.23 4.12
CA LEU A 147 2.72 -1.05 4.90
C LEU A 147 3.90 -0.42 5.66
N GLY A 148 5.04 -1.10 5.75
CA GLY A 148 6.24 -0.62 6.45
C GLY A 148 5.96 -0.27 7.91
N THR A 149 6.36 0.94 8.32
CA THR A 149 6.28 1.38 9.73
C THR A 149 4.85 1.39 10.27
N LEU A 150 3.83 1.59 9.42
CA LEU A 150 2.43 1.48 9.85
C LEU A 150 2.12 0.10 10.42
N TYR A 151 2.66 -0.96 9.80
CA TYR A 151 2.44 -2.31 10.31
C TYR A 151 3.47 -2.68 11.37
N THR A 152 4.77 -2.46 11.12
CA THR A 152 5.82 -2.95 12.02
C THR A 152 5.76 -2.29 13.40
N SER A 153 5.34 -1.03 13.49
CA SER A 153 5.20 -0.30 14.76
C SER A 153 3.83 -0.48 15.42
N ASN A 154 2.86 -1.11 14.77
CA ASN A 154 1.49 -1.26 15.27
C ASN A 154 0.94 -2.70 15.17
N LYS A 155 1.81 -3.72 15.19
CA LYS A 155 1.40 -5.13 15.01
C LYS A 155 0.22 -5.56 15.91
N ASP A 156 0.17 -5.05 17.14
CA ASP A 156 -0.90 -5.36 18.08
C ASP A 156 -2.27 -4.85 17.60
N GLN A 157 -2.31 -3.72 16.87
CA GLN A 157 -3.56 -3.20 16.28
C GLN A 157 -4.06 -4.08 15.12
N PHE A 158 -3.15 -4.76 14.41
CA PHE A 158 -3.49 -5.69 13.32
C PHE A 158 -3.83 -7.11 13.83
N THR A 159 -3.49 -7.44 15.07
CA THR A 159 -3.65 -8.80 15.59
C THR A 159 -5.08 -9.08 16.04
N GLY A 160 -5.85 -9.83 15.26
CA GLY A 160 -7.25 -10.19 15.58
C GLY A 160 -8.28 -9.13 15.17
N VAL A 161 -7.87 -8.12 14.41
CA VAL A 161 -8.80 -7.16 13.78
C VAL A 161 -9.27 -7.73 12.45
N GLU A 162 -10.46 -7.34 12.02
CA GLU A 162 -10.95 -7.71 10.69
C GLU A 162 -10.18 -6.91 9.64
N ILE A 163 -9.51 -7.60 8.71
CA ILE A 163 -8.70 -7.01 7.65
C ILE A 163 -9.37 -7.25 6.30
N ILE A 164 -9.65 -6.18 5.58
CA ILE A 164 -10.11 -6.20 4.19
C ILE A 164 -8.92 -5.82 3.30
N ASN A 165 -8.45 -6.77 2.50
CA ASN A 165 -7.35 -6.58 1.56
C ASN A 165 -7.89 -6.37 0.15
N ILE A 166 -7.69 -5.18 -0.41
CA ILE A 166 -8.08 -4.80 -1.77
C ILE A 166 -6.81 -4.62 -2.59
N ASP A 167 -6.55 -5.53 -3.51
CA ASP A 167 -5.28 -5.54 -4.24
C ASP A 167 -5.38 -6.17 -5.63
N ARG A 168 -4.37 -5.92 -6.46
CA ARG A 168 -4.28 -6.52 -7.80
C ARG A 168 -2.92 -7.15 -8.12
N HIS A 169 -2.00 -7.21 -7.15
CA HIS A 169 -0.71 -7.83 -7.39
C HIS A 169 -0.86 -9.34 -7.63
N PHE A 170 -0.09 -9.87 -8.59
CA PHE A 170 -0.03 -11.30 -8.83
C PHE A 170 0.52 -12.09 -7.62
N THR A 171 1.36 -11.42 -6.81
CA THR A 171 2.07 -11.93 -5.64
C THR A 171 1.31 -11.75 -4.32
N ASN A 172 0.06 -11.25 -4.34
CA ASN A 172 -0.69 -11.02 -3.10
C ASN A 172 -0.83 -12.31 -2.27
N ALA A 173 -0.57 -12.18 -0.96
CA ALA A 173 -0.55 -13.31 -0.02
C ALA A 173 -1.92 -13.67 0.57
N ASN A 174 -2.98 -12.95 0.24
CA ASN A 174 -4.34 -13.12 0.77
C ASN A 174 -4.40 -13.13 2.32
N TYR A 175 -3.71 -12.18 2.95
CA TYR A 175 -3.58 -12.10 4.41
C TYR A 175 -4.80 -11.50 5.13
N GLY A 176 -5.75 -10.93 4.39
CA GLY A 176 -6.96 -10.35 4.95
C GLY A 176 -7.94 -11.42 5.44
N THR A 177 -8.82 -11.05 6.37
CA THR A 177 -10.01 -11.82 6.72
C THR A 177 -11.00 -11.87 5.54
N VAL A 178 -10.98 -10.81 4.71
CA VAL A 178 -11.60 -10.76 3.38
C VAL A 178 -10.56 -10.26 2.38
N ASN A 179 -10.40 -10.98 1.27
CA ASN A 179 -9.44 -10.64 0.23
C ASN A 179 -10.19 -10.40 -1.09
N TYR A 180 -10.32 -9.15 -1.49
CA TYR A 180 -10.77 -8.79 -2.82
C TYR A 180 -9.54 -8.54 -3.69
N VAL A 181 -9.06 -9.61 -4.35
CA VAL A 181 -7.86 -9.58 -5.18
C VAL A 181 -8.20 -9.87 -6.64
N ASP A 182 -8.11 -8.87 -7.50
CA ASP A 182 -8.36 -9.03 -8.94
C ASP A 182 -7.14 -8.67 -9.79
N LYS A 183 -6.40 -9.71 -10.17
CA LYS A 183 -5.19 -9.63 -11.00
C LYS A 183 -5.46 -9.17 -12.44
N LYS A 184 -6.72 -9.22 -12.89
CA LYS A 184 -7.13 -8.78 -14.24
C LYS A 184 -7.62 -7.34 -14.26
N SER A 185 -7.96 -6.76 -13.12
CA SER A 185 -8.34 -5.36 -13.01
C SER A 185 -7.21 -4.46 -13.54
N ALA A 186 -7.54 -3.37 -14.24
CA ALA A 186 -6.55 -2.45 -14.75
C ALA A 186 -6.01 -1.51 -13.65
N SER A 187 -6.81 -1.28 -12.61
CA SER A 187 -6.48 -0.41 -11.47
C SER A 187 -7.16 -0.86 -10.18
N VAL A 188 -6.68 -0.41 -9.03
CA VAL A 188 -7.41 -0.59 -7.76
C VAL A 188 -8.59 0.38 -7.65
N SER A 189 -8.54 1.52 -8.34
CA SER A 189 -9.69 2.43 -8.43
C SER A 189 -10.92 1.80 -9.10
N GLU A 190 -10.76 0.94 -10.09
CA GLU A 190 -11.87 0.13 -10.64
C GLU A 190 -12.50 -0.77 -9.57
N MET A 191 -11.66 -1.43 -8.77
CA MET A 191 -12.10 -2.33 -7.70
C MET A 191 -12.84 -1.55 -6.60
N VAL A 192 -12.33 -0.39 -6.19
CA VAL A 192 -13.00 0.47 -5.20
C VAL A 192 -14.32 1.02 -5.76
N LEU A 193 -14.40 1.32 -7.05
CA LEU A 193 -15.65 1.74 -7.68
C LEU A 193 -16.74 0.65 -7.54
N ASP A 194 -16.39 -0.63 -7.71
CA ASP A 194 -17.35 -1.73 -7.55
C ASP A 194 -17.89 -1.81 -6.12
N ILE A 195 -17.03 -1.59 -5.11
CA ILE A 195 -17.45 -1.50 -3.71
C ILE A 195 -18.39 -0.30 -3.51
N VAL A 196 -17.98 0.88 -3.95
CA VAL A 196 -18.74 2.13 -3.78
C VAL A 196 -20.12 2.05 -4.45
N LYS A 197 -20.21 1.48 -5.65
CA LYS A 197 -21.49 1.24 -6.34
C LYS A 197 -22.39 0.29 -5.55
N THR A 198 -21.81 -0.74 -4.95
CA THR A 198 -22.56 -1.75 -4.18
C THR A 198 -23.03 -1.20 -2.83
N LEU A 199 -22.27 -0.28 -2.22
CA LEU A 199 -22.68 0.47 -1.03
C LEU A 199 -23.89 1.40 -1.29
N ARG A 200 -24.23 1.67 -2.56
CA ARG A 200 -25.33 2.57 -2.98
C ARG A 200 -25.25 3.97 -2.37
N ILE A 201 -24.04 4.46 -2.13
CA ILE A 201 -23.82 5.84 -1.71
C ILE A 201 -23.91 6.79 -2.90
N ASN A 202 -24.14 8.06 -2.62
CA ASN A 202 -24.13 9.08 -3.65
C ASN A 202 -22.69 9.36 -4.10
N LEU A 203 -22.33 8.92 -5.30
CA LEU A 203 -21.01 9.17 -5.88
C LEU A 203 -20.86 10.66 -6.20
N ASP A 204 -20.25 11.42 -5.29
CA ASP A 204 -20.02 12.84 -5.50
C ASP A 204 -18.87 13.11 -6.48
N LYS A 205 -18.75 14.37 -6.90
CA LYS A 205 -17.71 14.83 -7.82
C LYS A 205 -16.29 14.52 -7.34
N ASN A 206 -16.01 14.59 -6.04
CA ASN A 206 -14.68 14.37 -5.49
C ASN A 206 -14.32 12.88 -5.52
N ILE A 207 -15.22 12.01 -5.06
CA ILE A 207 -15.05 10.55 -5.13
C ILE A 207 -14.92 10.12 -6.59
N ALA A 208 -15.79 10.61 -7.47
CA ALA A 208 -15.75 10.30 -8.90
C ALA A 208 -14.44 10.75 -9.56
N THR A 209 -13.98 11.97 -9.26
CA THR A 209 -12.74 12.52 -9.81
C THR A 209 -11.51 11.75 -9.32
N ASN A 210 -11.45 11.41 -8.03
CA ASN A 210 -10.36 10.62 -7.48
C ASN A 210 -10.26 9.27 -8.19
N LEU A 211 -11.34 8.48 -8.22
CA LEU A 211 -11.34 7.17 -8.87
C LEU A 211 -10.97 7.27 -10.36
N TYR A 212 -11.49 8.28 -11.07
CA TYR A 212 -11.14 8.49 -12.48
C TYR A 212 -9.65 8.80 -12.65
N ALA A 213 -9.08 9.64 -11.80
CA ALA A 213 -7.66 9.97 -11.83
C ALA A 213 -6.77 8.74 -11.56
N GLY A 214 -7.18 7.88 -10.63
CA GLY A 214 -6.49 6.62 -10.35
C GLY A 214 -6.50 5.66 -11.54
N ILE A 215 -7.67 5.50 -12.21
CA ILE A 215 -7.79 4.70 -13.43
C ILE A 215 -6.87 5.24 -14.54
N VAL A 216 -6.94 6.55 -14.83
CA VAL A 216 -6.10 7.18 -15.85
C VAL A 216 -4.61 6.99 -15.55
N SER A 217 -4.21 7.12 -14.29
CA SER A 217 -2.83 6.94 -13.87
C SER A 217 -2.34 5.50 -14.03
N ALA A 218 -3.08 4.52 -13.48
CA ALA A 218 -2.71 3.11 -13.53
C ALA A 218 -2.66 2.55 -14.96
N THR A 219 -3.47 3.10 -15.85
CA THR A 219 -3.57 2.67 -17.26
C THR A 219 -2.65 3.45 -18.20
N ASN A 220 -1.83 4.37 -17.67
CA ASN A 220 -1.02 5.29 -18.47
C ASN A 220 -1.87 5.98 -19.55
N ASN A 221 -2.95 6.66 -19.12
CA ASN A 221 -3.94 7.28 -19.99
C ASN A 221 -4.53 6.30 -21.02
N PHE A 222 -5.00 5.14 -20.53
CA PHE A 222 -5.66 4.10 -21.33
C PHE A 222 -4.78 3.43 -22.41
N THR A 223 -3.46 3.52 -22.30
CA THR A 223 -2.53 2.87 -23.25
C THR A 223 -1.95 1.56 -22.75
N ALA A 224 -2.10 1.24 -21.46
CA ALA A 224 -1.61 0.01 -20.88
C ALA A 224 -2.36 -1.23 -21.40
N HIS A 225 -1.66 -2.36 -21.49
CA HIS A 225 -2.24 -3.65 -21.92
C HIS A 225 -3.33 -4.20 -20.99
N SER A 226 -3.38 -3.73 -19.75
CA SER A 226 -4.39 -4.12 -18.77
C SER A 226 -5.75 -3.45 -19.00
N VAL A 227 -5.82 -2.44 -19.87
CA VAL A 227 -7.07 -1.75 -20.20
C VAL A 227 -8.06 -2.73 -20.81
N SER A 228 -9.30 -2.69 -20.33
CA SER A 228 -10.38 -3.57 -20.78
C SER A 228 -11.67 -2.80 -21.04
N ALA A 229 -12.72 -3.48 -21.52
CA ALA A 229 -14.06 -2.88 -21.64
C ALA A 229 -14.54 -2.31 -20.30
N ASN A 230 -14.31 -3.04 -19.20
CA ASN A 230 -14.66 -2.59 -17.84
C ASN A 230 -13.98 -1.27 -17.48
N THR A 231 -12.75 -1.03 -17.95
CA THR A 231 -12.03 0.23 -17.73
C THR A 231 -12.74 1.42 -18.34
N PHE A 232 -13.21 1.26 -19.57
CA PHE A 232 -13.95 2.32 -20.26
C PHE A 232 -15.35 2.50 -19.66
N GLU A 233 -16.03 1.43 -19.26
CA GLU A 233 -17.32 1.49 -18.58
C GLU A 233 -17.22 2.20 -17.22
N ALA A 234 -16.22 1.84 -16.40
CA ALA A 234 -15.92 2.51 -15.14
C ALA A 234 -15.64 4.00 -15.37
N SER A 235 -14.79 4.32 -16.34
CA SER A 235 -14.45 5.71 -16.67
C SER A 235 -15.66 6.51 -17.14
N ALA A 236 -16.50 5.94 -18.01
CA ALA A 236 -17.73 6.57 -18.47
C ALA A 236 -18.71 6.81 -17.31
N PHE A 237 -18.87 5.82 -16.43
CA PHE A 237 -19.70 5.94 -15.24
C PHE A 237 -19.21 7.09 -14.33
N LEU A 238 -17.92 7.17 -14.06
CA LEU A 238 -17.33 8.22 -13.23
C LEU A 238 -17.51 9.62 -13.85
N LEU A 239 -17.28 9.75 -15.15
CA LEU A 239 -17.49 11.01 -15.88
C LEU A 239 -18.96 11.45 -15.85
N ASN A 240 -19.90 10.52 -16.00
CA ASN A 240 -21.33 10.79 -15.87
C ASN A 240 -21.72 11.25 -14.46
N ASN A 241 -20.98 10.83 -13.43
CA ASN A 241 -21.16 11.26 -12.03
C ASN A 241 -20.28 12.47 -11.67
N GLY A 242 -19.81 13.23 -12.67
CA GLY A 242 -19.17 14.53 -12.46
C GLY A 242 -17.66 14.48 -12.26
N ALA A 243 -17.00 13.34 -12.50
CA ALA A 243 -15.55 13.29 -12.51
C ALA A 243 -14.96 14.32 -13.49
N VAL A 244 -13.97 15.09 -13.05
CA VAL A 244 -13.30 16.08 -13.88
C VAL A 244 -11.97 15.55 -14.36
N LYS A 245 -11.72 15.69 -15.67
CA LYS A 245 -10.42 15.43 -16.26
C LYS A 245 -9.45 16.52 -15.80
N SER A 246 -8.59 16.22 -14.82
CA SER A 246 -7.42 17.05 -14.58
C SER A 246 -6.31 16.62 -15.55
N PRO A 247 -5.53 17.56 -16.12
CA PRO A 247 -4.21 17.20 -16.63
C PRO A 247 -3.41 16.68 -15.43
N ILE A 248 -3.30 15.36 -15.32
CA ILE A 248 -2.42 14.73 -14.36
C ILE A 248 -1.02 15.02 -14.90
N GLY A 249 -0.26 15.86 -14.18
CA GLY A 249 1.17 15.96 -14.42
C GLY A 249 1.76 14.61 -14.12
N ILE A 250 1.92 13.76 -15.14
CA ILE A 250 2.70 12.54 -15.01
C ILE A 250 4.13 13.02 -14.78
N SER A 251 4.52 13.16 -13.51
CA SER A 251 5.92 13.35 -13.15
C SER A 251 6.66 12.11 -13.66
N GLN A 252 7.32 12.25 -14.81
CA GLN A 252 8.20 11.25 -15.42
C GLN A 252 9.48 11.06 -14.56
N SER A 253 9.38 10.94 -13.24
CA SER A 253 10.54 10.79 -12.36
C SER A 253 11.07 9.35 -12.29
N MET A 254 10.40 8.36 -12.91
CA MET A 254 10.86 6.97 -12.92
C MET A 254 11.55 6.50 -14.22
N GLN A 255 11.96 7.41 -15.11
CA GLN A 255 12.77 7.07 -16.30
C GLN A 255 14.19 7.69 -16.33
N ARG A 256 14.77 8.10 -15.19
CA ARG A 256 16.23 8.29 -15.14
C ARG A 256 16.92 6.95 -14.86
N GLY A 257 16.98 6.12 -15.88
CA GLY A 257 18.01 5.09 -15.97
C GLY A 257 19.38 5.76 -15.95
N SER A 258 20.23 5.28 -15.03
CA SER A 258 21.70 5.38 -15.01
C SER A 258 22.35 6.13 -16.19
N GLN A 259 22.62 7.42 -15.99
CA GLN A 259 23.61 8.13 -16.80
C GLN A 259 25.00 7.75 -16.29
N LEU A 260 25.72 6.96 -17.08
CA LEU A 260 27.16 6.78 -16.94
C LEU A 260 27.85 8.15 -17.08
N PRO A 261 28.88 8.48 -16.28
CA PRO A 261 29.61 9.73 -16.44
C PRO A 261 30.53 9.61 -17.66
N GLY A 262 30.16 10.28 -18.75
CA GLY A 262 30.97 10.38 -19.95
C GLY A 262 30.82 11.77 -20.57
N ASN A 263 31.82 12.61 -20.36
CA ASN A 263 31.95 13.91 -21.05
C ASN A 263 32.04 13.68 -22.56
N ILE A 264 31.01 14.10 -23.29
CA ILE A 264 31.11 14.33 -24.73
C ILE A 264 30.50 15.70 -25.02
N ASN A 265 31.37 16.67 -25.32
CA ASN A 265 30.98 17.96 -25.86
C ASN A 265 30.38 17.72 -27.25
N VAL A 266 29.09 18.02 -27.44
CA VAL A 266 28.48 18.10 -28.76
C VAL A 266 27.98 19.53 -28.96
N ALA A 267 28.60 20.20 -29.93
CA ALA A 267 28.29 21.57 -30.32
C ALA A 267 26.81 21.71 -30.73
N GLN A 268 26.19 22.80 -30.28
CA GLN A 268 24.85 23.22 -30.69
C GLN A 268 24.85 23.58 -32.18
N GLN A 269 24.22 22.75 -33.01
CA GLN A 269 23.78 23.13 -34.34
C GLN A 269 22.29 23.47 -34.30
N SER A 270 21.98 24.69 -34.72
CA SER A 270 20.63 25.21 -34.91
C SER A 270 19.92 24.48 -36.05
N LEU A 271 18.77 23.88 -35.75
CA LEU A 271 17.91 23.23 -36.74
C LEU A 271 17.10 24.29 -37.50
N GLN A 272 17.34 24.40 -38.81
CA GLN A 272 16.41 25.04 -39.74
C GLN A 272 15.27 24.05 -40.11
N PRO A 273 14.05 24.53 -40.39
CA PRO A 273 12.92 23.66 -40.73
C PRO A 273 13.13 22.97 -42.08
N GLN A 274 13.04 21.63 -42.12
CA GLN A 274 13.09 20.85 -43.35
C GLN A 274 11.80 21.00 -44.18
N GLN A 275 11.99 21.21 -45.47
CA GLN A 275 10.97 21.14 -46.52
C GLN A 275 10.40 19.72 -46.62
N TYR A 276 9.07 19.61 -46.69
CA TYR A 276 8.35 18.35 -46.89
C TYR A 276 8.67 17.76 -48.27
N MET A 277 9.21 16.53 -48.31
CA MET A 277 9.34 15.76 -49.55
C MET A 277 7.96 15.32 -50.05
N GLN A 278 7.66 15.70 -51.28
CA GLN A 278 6.44 15.32 -52.02
C GLN A 278 6.65 13.92 -52.62
N TYR A 279 5.77 12.97 -52.29
CA TYR A 279 5.79 11.63 -52.90
C TYR A 279 5.24 11.68 -54.33
N PRO A 280 5.84 10.97 -55.30
CA PRO A 280 5.30 10.88 -56.66
C PRO A 280 4.04 9.99 -56.72
N PRO A 281 3.11 10.25 -57.67
CA PRO A 281 1.86 9.52 -57.78
C PRO A 281 2.06 8.08 -58.26
N GLN A 282 1.37 7.13 -57.62
CA GLN A 282 1.35 5.71 -58.01
C GLN A 282 0.52 5.51 -59.28
N GLN A 283 1.05 4.75 -60.24
CA GLN A 283 0.30 4.31 -61.43
C GLN A 283 -0.57 3.08 -61.12
N PRO A 284 -1.72 2.89 -61.81
CA PRO A 284 -2.62 1.77 -61.53
C PRO A 284 -2.02 0.43 -61.97
N LEU A 285 -2.20 -0.60 -61.14
CA LEU A 285 -1.84 -2.00 -61.42
C LEU A 285 -2.57 -2.55 -62.65
N GLN A 286 -1.83 -2.86 -63.72
CA GLN A 286 -2.34 -3.65 -64.84
C GLN A 286 -2.43 -5.13 -64.45
N GLN A 287 -3.62 -5.70 -64.62
CA GLN A 287 -3.90 -7.13 -64.45
C GLN A 287 -3.10 -7.96 -65.46
N ARG A 288 -2.20 -8.83 -64.99
CA ARG A 288 -1.55 -9.85 -65.83
C ARG A 288 -2.39 -11.12 -65.85
N GLN A 289 -2.83 -11.53 -67.04
CA GLN A 289 -3.41 -12.85 -67.31
C GLN A 289 -2.34 -13.95 -67.26
N PRO A 290 -2.72 -15.20 -66.94
CA PRO A 290 -1.77 -16.31 -66.83
C PRO A 290 -1.46 -16.95 -68.20
N ARG A 291 -0.21 -17.39 -68.40
CA ARG A 291 0.18 -18.28 -69.51
C ARG A 291 0.81 -19.58 -68.99
N MET A 292 0.33 -20.70 -69.54
CA MET A 292 0.82 -22.07 -69.36
C MET A 292 2.07 -22.40 -70.20
N ASN A 293 2.83 -23.39 -69.69
CA ASN A 293 3.67 -24.44 -70.31
C ASN A 293 5.03 -24.14 -71.00
N GLN A 294 6.11 -24.62 -70.31
CA GLN A 294 7.28 -25.45 -70.72
C GLN A 294 8.33 -24.97 -71.76
N PRO A 295 9.56 -25.57 -71.86
CA PRO A 295 10.35 -26.42 -70.93
C PRO A 295 11.85 -25.98 -70.75
N PHE A 296 12.57 -26.69 -69.86
CA PHE A 296 13.99 -26.54 -69.45
C PHE A 296 15.04 -26.89 -70.52
N PRO A 297 16.30 -26.43 -70.33
CA PRO A 297 17.49 -27.22 -70.71
C PRO A 297 18.48 -27.49 -69.55
N GLN A 298 19.24 -28.58 -69.73
CA GLN A 298 20.13 -29.27 -68.78
C GLN A 298 21.61 -28.78 -68.77
N GLY A 299 22.28 -29.04 -67.61
CA GLY A 299 23.71 -29.39 -67.45
C GLY A 299 24.67 -28.23 -67.18
N SER A 300 25.70 -28.29 -66.32
CA SER A 300 26.35 -29.38 -65.56
C SER A 300 27.39 -28.79 -64.56
N GLY A 301 27.67 -29.44 -63.42
CA GLY A 301 28.92 -29.21 -62.65
C GLY A 301 28.80 -29.22 -61.12
N GLN A 302 29.40 -30.23 -60.48
CA GLN A 302 29.50 -30.50 -59.03
C GLN A 302 30.42 -29.47 -58.30
N GLN A 303 30.25 -29.10 -57.03
CA GLN A 303 30.64 -29.83 -55.79
C GLN A 303 30.19 -29.08 -54.49
N PRO A 304 30.26 -29.70 -53.28
CA PRO A 304 29.46 -29.34 -52.10
C PRO A 304 30.11 -28.38 -51.07
N ARG A 305 29.26 -27.95 -50.13
CA ARG A 305 29.40 -26.94 -49.05
C ARG A 305 30.54 -27.21 -48.04
N PRO A 306 30.84 -26.20 -47.21
CA PRO A 306 30.87 -26.43 -45.77
C PRO A 306 29.82 -25.60 -45.01
N ALA A 307 29.24 -26.23 -43.99
CA ALA A 307 28.32 -25.63 -43.03
C ALA A 307 29.08 -24.66 -42.09
N GLN A 308 28.52 -23.48 -41.85
CA GLN A 308 28.97 -22.62 -40.76
C GLN A 308 28.42 -23.17 -39.44
N GLN A 309 29.33 -23.62 -38.58
CA GLN A 309 29.05 -23.95 -37.18
C GLN A 309 28.70 -22.66 -36.43
N GLN A 310 27.51 -22.61 -35.83
CA GLN A 310 27.20 -21.64 -34.78
C GLN A 310 28.02 -22.00 -33.54
N GLN A 311 28.97 -21.14 -33.17
CA GLN A 311 29.62 -21.20 -31.88
C GLN A 311 28.61 -20.82 -30.79
N VAL A 312 28.27 -21.80 -29.96
CA VAL A 312 27.61 -21.58 -28.67
C VAL A 312 28.67 -21.02 -27.72
N VAL A 313 28.54 -19.75 -27.35
CA VAL A 313 29.35 -19.14 -26.29
C VAL A 313 28.86 -19.70 -24.95
N GLN A 314 29.62 -20.62 -24.37
CA GLN A 314 29.43 -21.06 -22.99
C GLN A 314 29.98 -19.97 -22.05
N GLN A 315 29.14 -19.48 -21.14
CA GLN A 315 29.59 -18.66 -20.01
C GLN A 315 30.31 -19.54 -18.99
N PRO A 316 31.44 -19.10 -18.40
CA PRO A 316 32.10 -19.85 -17.35
C PRO A 316 31.27 -19.84 -16.05
N VAL A 317 30.99 -21.03 -15.53
CA VAL A 317 30.41 -21.25 -14.20
C VAL A 317 31.50 -20.97 -13.16
N MET A 318 31.28 -19.98 -12.28
CA MET A 318 32.10 -19.80 -11.09
C MET A 318 31.70 -20.84 -10.03
N PRO A 319 32.65 -21.49 -9.32
CA PRO A 319 32.31 -22.36 -8.20
C PRO A 319 31.76 -21.54 -7.03
N GLN A 320 30.58 -21.89 -6.55
CA GLN A 320 30.06 -21.41 -5.27
C GLN A 320 30.84 -22.08 -4.14
N GLN A 321 31.60 -21.29 -3.37
CA GLN A 321 32.09 -21.70 -2.06
C GLN A 321 30.92 -21.58 -1.07
N GLN A 322 30.51 -22.72 -0.51
CA GLN A 322 29.60 -22.77 0.64
C GLN A 322 30.37 -22.30 1.89
N PRO A 323 29.81 -21.44 2.75
CA PRO A 323 30.36 -21.24 4.07
C PRO A 323 30.09 -22.48 4.94
N GLU A 324 31.14 -23.08 5.48
CA GLU A 324 31.07 -24.05 6.59
C GLU A 324 30.39 -23.38 7.78
N VAL A 325 29.30 -23.97 8.26
CA VAL A 325 28.68 -23.64 9.55
C VAL A 325 29.18 -24.66 10.56
N GLU A 326 29.99 -24.22 11.52
CA GLU A 326 30.34 -25.00 12.71
C GLU A 326 29.05 -25.29 13.52
N MET A 327 28.76 -26.57 13.69
CA MET A 327 27.67 -27.07 14.52
C MET A 327 28.08 -26.97 15.99
N VAL A 328 27.51 -26.01 16.72
CA VAL A 328 27.46 -26.05 18.19
C VAL A 328 26.25 -26.91 18.56
N GLY A 329 26.50 -28.02 19.27
CA GLY A 329 25.47 -28.96 19.68
C GLY A 329 24.66 -28.42 20.85
N ASP A 330 23.34 -28.37 20.67
CA ASP A 330 22.37 -28.26 21.75
C ASP A 330 21.61 -29.59 21.82
N ASP A 331 21.75 -30.28 22.96
CA ASP A 331 20.99 -31.48 23.32
C ASP A 331 19.49 -31.14 23.42
N TYR A 332 18.69 -31.75 22.55
CA TYR A 332 17.24 -31.85 22.73
C TYR A 332 16.88 -33.34 22.82
N ASP A 333 16.42 -33.78 23.99
CA ASP A 333 15.78 -35.08 24.16
C ASP A 333 14.50 -35.14 23.32
N GLU A 334 14.42 -36.11 22.40
CA GLU A 334 13.19 -36.38 21.64
C GLU A 334 12.14 -37.07 22.52
N PRO A 335 10.84 -36.69 22.40
CA PRO A 335 9.77 -37.43 23.04
C PRO A 335 9.47 -38.72 22.27
N VAL A 336 9.51 -39.86 22.97
CA VAL A 336 9.06 -41.16 22.44
C VAL A 336 7.54 -41.23 22.48
N PHE A 337 6.91 -41.45 21.32
CA PHE A 337 5.48 -41.72 21.19
C PHE A 337 5.23 -43.23 21.01
N ASP A 338 4.36 -43.80 21.85
CA ASP A 338 3.80 -45.15 21.69
C ASP A 338 2.50 -45.10 20.85
N GLU A 339 2.37 -46.04 19.91
CA GLU A 339 1.16 -46.32 19.14
C GLU A 339 0.04 -46.90 20.05
N ARG A 340 -0.60 -46.02 20.82
CA ARG A 340 -2.03 -46.05 21.22
C ARG A 340 -2.31 -44.94 22.22
N GLY A 341 -3.02 -43.90 21.77
CA GLY A 341 -3.47 -42.82 22.64
C GLY A 341 -4.53 -43.30 23.64
N ASP A 342 -4.24 -43.15 24.93
CA ASP A 342 -5.14 -42.70 25.99
C ASP A 342 -4.40 -42.66 27.35
N VAL A 343 -4.58 -41.58 28.12
CA VAL A 343 -3.99 -41.42 29.48
C VAL A 343 -5.08 -41.66 30.54
N GLN A 344 -4.92 -42.71 31.35
CA GLN A 344 -5.68 -42.92 32.59
C GLN A 344 -4.90 -42.42 33.81
N GLN A 345 -5.59 -41.75 34.74
CA GLN A 345 -5.09 -41.35 36.06
C GLN A 345 -5.43 -42.38 37.15
N GLN A 346 -4.59 -42.40 38.21
CA GLN A 346 -4.82 -42.66 39.66
C GLN A 346 -3.89 -43.74 40.29
N PRO A 347 -3.73 -43.87 41.64
CA PRO A 347 -3.53 -42.89 42.74
C PRO A 347 -2.58 -43.35 43.90
N GLY A 348 -2.26 -42.47 44.88
CA GLY A 348 -1.78 -42.78 46.26
C GLY A 348 -0.33 -42.37 46.58
N THR A 349 0.10 -41.85 47.74
CA THR A 349 -0.46 -41.67 49.11
C THR A 349 0.35 -40.60 49.89
N VAL A 350 -0.20 -40.16 51.03
CA VAL A 350 0.01 -38.89 51.78
C VAL A 350 1.04 -38.98 52.94
N GLU A 351 1.68 -37.84 53.29
CA GLU A 351 1.99 -37.26 54.64
C GLU A 351 3.35 -36.49 54.62
N GLN A 352 3.60 -35.33 55.24
CA GLN A 352 2.86 -34.26 55.93
C GLN A 352 3.87 -33.08 56.07
N LYS A 353 3.47 -31.82 55.80
CA LYS A 353 3.96 -30.64 56.56
C LYS A 353 3.12 -29.37 56.29
N GLU A 354 2.27 -29.11 57.27
CA GLU A 354 1.72 -27.84 57.78
C GLU A 354 1.39 -26.66 56.85
N SER A 355 0.11 -26.26 56.96
CA SER A 355 -0.55 -25.14 56.32
C SER A 355 -0.19 -23.78 56.92
N LYS A 356 0.02 -22.78 56.06
CA LYS A 356 -0.33 -21.37 56.35
C LYS A 356 -1.03 -20.74 55.15
N GLY A 357 -2.33 -20.47 55.35
CA GLY A 357 -3.11 -19.32 54.91
C GLY A 357 -2.93 -18.77 53.49
N GLU A 358 -4.02 -18.87 52.72
CA GLU A 358 -4.31 -18.10 51.51
C GLU A 358 -3.89 -16.62 51.64
N GLY A 359 -2.89 -16.22 50.86
CA GLY A 359 -2.50 -14.83 50.68
C GLY A 359 -3.19 -14.26 49.44
N GLN A 360 -4.27 -13.49 49.63
CA GLN A 360 -4.82 -12.62 48.61
C GLN A 360 -3.71 -11.75 47.99
N ALA A 361 -3.71 -11.62 46.66
CA ALA A 361 -2.85 -10.67 45.97
C ALA A 361 -3.05 -9.27 46.58
N PRO A 362 -1.98 -8.53 46.94
CA PRO A 362 -2.10 -7.21 47.53
C PRO A 362 -2.90 -6.26 46.61
N LYS A 363 -3.91 -5.57 47.16
CA LYS A 363 -4.77 -4.60 46.44
C LYS A 363 -4.01 -3.45 45.75
N GLU A 364 -2.71 -3.31 45.98
CA GLU A 364 -1.82 -2.31 45.37
C GLU A 364 -1.35 -2.67 43.94
N TRP A 365 -1.62 -3.89 43.44
CA TRP A 365 -1.29 -4.28 42.06
C TRP A 365 -2.12 -3.55 41.00
N LEU A 366 -3.31 -3.06 41.35
CA LEU A 366 -4.28 -2.46 40.42
C LEU A 366 -4.25 -0.92 40.38
N LYS A 367 -3.27 -0.27 41.03
CA LYS A 367 -3.14 1.19 40.95
C LYS A 367 -2.11 1.58 39.89
N PRO A 368 -2.40 2.57 39.01
CA PRO A 368 -1.42 3.07 38.05
C PRO A 368 -0.21 3.66 38.79
N LYS A 369 0.99 3.22 38.40
CA LYS A 369 2.25 3.72 38.96
C LYS A 369 2.53 5.12 38.42
N ILE A 370 2.29 6.14 39.24
CA ILE A 370 2.69 7.52 38.96
C ILE A 370 4.18 7.64 39.32
N PHE A 371 5.05 7.74 38.31
CA PHE A 371 6.44 8.09 38.52
C PHE A 371 6.54 9.57 38.90
N LYS A 372 6.90 9.85 40.16
CA LYS A 372 7.34 11.18 40.58
C LYS A 372 8.80 11.34 40.15
N GLY A 373 9.06 12.26 39.22
CA GLY A 373 10.42 12.64 38.87
C GLY A 373 11.16 13.18 40.10
N THR A 374 12.32 12.62 40.38
CA THR A 374 13.23 13.06 41.45
C THR A 374 13.86 14.37 41.02
N ASN A 375 13.69 15.43 41.83
CA ASN A 375 14.46 16.67 41.70
C ASN A 375 15.95 16.35 41.86
N LEU A 376 16.77 16.73 40.89
CA LEU A 376 18.18 17.00 41.12
C LEU A 376 18.35 18.52 41.17
N LEU A 377 18.99 18.95 42.25
CA LEU A 377 19.25 20.31 42.72
C LEU A 377 19.90 21.22 41.67
#